data_AF-A0A350LRB9-F1
#
_entry.id   AF-A0A350LRB9-F1
#
_cell.length_a   1.000
_cell.length_b   1.000
_cell.length_c   1.000
_cell.angle_alpha   90.00
_cell.angle_beta   90.00
_cell.angle_gamma   90.00
#
_symmetry.space_group_name_H-M   'P 1'
#
loop_
_entity.id
_entity.type
_entity.pdbx_description
1 polymer ?
#
loop_
_entity_poly.entity_id
_entity_poly.type
_entity_poly.pdbx_seq_one_letter_code
_entity_poly.pdbx_strand_id
1 'polypeptide(L)' 'AIISSQMASHTRAPGGSYIYRASKAAALNLGRNLATDLAPEGIAVGIYHPGWVRTDMGGDA' A
#
# COMPACT_ATOMS: atom_id res chain seq x y z
N ALA A 1 -4.53 -4.08 9.68
CA ALA A 1 -4.71 -3.30 8.42
C ALA A 1 -3.35 -2.96 7.84
N ILE A 2 -3.18 -3.05 6.52
CA ILE A 2 -1.93 -2.76 5.81
C ILE A 2 -2.01 -1.38 5.16
N ILE A 3 -0.98 -0.55 5.34
CA ILE A 3 -0.94 0.81 4.77
C ILE A 3 -0.07 0.83 3.51
N SER A 4 -0.74 0.90 2.35
CA SER A 4 -0.12 1.06 1.04
C SER A 4 -0.25 2.51 0.55
N SER A 5 -0.02 2.73 -0.75
CA SER A 5 -0.18 4.00 -1.43
C SER A 5 -0.75 3.77 -2.82
N GLN A 6 -1.51 4.72 -3.35
CA GLN A 6 -1.90 4.72 -4.77
C GLN A 6 -0.68 4.70 -5.71
N MET A 7 0.49 5.16 -5.22
CA MET A 7 1.78 5.09 -5.93
C MET A 7 2.31 3.66 -6.12
N ALA A 8 1.73 2.66 -5.43
CA ALA A 8 2.00 1.24 -5.64
C ALA A 8 1.44 0.73 -6.98
N SER A 9 0.54 1.47 -7.63
CA SER A 9 -0.08 1.02 -8.86
C SER A 9 0.88 1.09 -10.04
N HIS A 10 1.04 -0.04 -10.74
CA HIS A 10 1.79 -0.10 -12.00
C HIS A 10 1.07 0.66 -13.14
N THR A 11 -0.24 0.87 -13.06
CA THR A 11 -0.99 1.70 -14.02
C THR A 11 -0.78 3.20 -13.82
N ARG A 12 -0.10 3.61 -12.73
CA ARG A 12 0.21 5.01 -12.39
C ARG A 12 1.70 5.20 -12.13
N ALA A 13 2.49 5.00 -13.18
CA ALA A 13 3.94 5.00 -13.15
C ALA A 13 4.58 6.22 -13.88
N PRO A 14 4.40 7.46 -13.39
CA PRO A 14 5.03 8.66 -13.99
C PRO A 14 6.53 8.79 -13.67
N GLY A 15 7.15 7.79 -13.02
CA GLY A 15 8.53 7.84 -12.52
C GLY A 15 8.69 8.45 -11.12
N GLY A 16 9.95 8.54 -10.68
CA GLY A 16 10.37 9.11 -9.39
C GLY A 16 9.96 8.29 -8.17
N SER A 17 10.48 8.68 -6.98
CA SER A 17 10.15 8.02 -5.70
C SER A 17 10.31 6.49 -5.72
N TYR A 18 11.30 5.97 -6.46
CA TYR A 18 11.38 4.53 -6.80
C TYR A 18 11.32 3.61 -5.58
N ILE A 19 12.07 3.92 -4.52
CA ILE A 19 12.11 3.12 -3.30
C ILE A 19 10.77 3.16 -2.56
N TYR A 20 10.13 4.33 -2.49
CA TYR A 20 8.81 4.47 -1.88
C TYR A 20 7.72 3.74 -2.69
N ARG A 21 7.75 3.83 -4.03
CA ARG A 21 6.84 3.10 -4.91
C ARG A 21 7.02 1.59 -4.78
N ALA A 22 8.25 1.12 -4.82
CA ALA A 22 8.59 -0.29 -4.69
C ALA A 22 8.13 -0.85 -3.34
N SER A 23 8.39 -0.15 -2.23
CA SER A 23 7.97 -0.60 -0.90
C SER A 23 6.45 -0.66 -0.76
N LYS A 24 5.71 0.31 -1.32
CA LYS A 24 4.25 0.32 -1.30
C LYS A 24 3.64 -0.73 -2.24
N ALA A 25 4.28 -1.03 -3.37
CA ALA A 25 3.92 -2.15 -4.25
C ALA A 25 4.12 -3.51 -3.57
N ALA A 26 5.24 -3.69 -2.88
CA ALA A 26 5.49 -4.89 -2.07
C ALA A 26 4.42 -5.06 -0.97
N ALA A 27 4.09 -3.99 -0.23
CA ALA A 27 3.05 -4.03 0.79
C ALA A 27 1.65 -4.36 0.22
N LEU A 28 1.31 -3.83 -0.97
CA LEU A 28 0.06 -4.14 -1.66
C LEU A 28 0.00 -5.63 -2.04
N ASN A 29 1.09 -6.16 -2.62
CA ASN A 29 1.15 -7.56 -3.02
C ASN A 29 1.11 -8.51 -1.81
N LEU A 30 1.82 -8.18 -0.73
CA LEU A 30 1.77 -8.94 0.53
C LEU A 30 0.34 -9.03 1.05
N GLY A 31 -0.37 -7.91 1.12
CA GLY A 31 -1.76 -7.91 1.59
C GLY A 31 -2.71 -8.71 0.69
N ARG A 32 -2.49 -8.70 -0.62
CA ARG A 32 -3.29 -9.49 -1.57
C ARG A 32 -3.08 -11.00 -1.38
N ASN A 33 -1.85 -11.45 -1.19
CA ASN A 33 -1.56 -12.86 -0.95
C ASN A 33 -2.09 -13.29 0.43
N LEU A 34 -1.89 -12.46 1.47
CA LEU A 34 -2.42 -12.74 2.80
C LEU A 34 -3.95 -12.84 2.81
N ALA A 35 -4.66 -12.02 2.01
CA ALA A 35 -6.10 -12.13 1.87
C ALA A 35 -6.54 -13.47 1.28
N THR A 36 -5.77 -14.02 0.33
CA THR A 36 -6.01 -15.34 -0.24
C THR A 36 -5.75 -16.43 0.79
N ASP A 37 -4.61 -16.37 1.48
CA ASP A 37 -4.18 -17.41 2.43
C ASP A 37 -5.11 -17.53 3.63
N LEU A 38 -5.62 -16.39 4.12
CA LEU A 38 -6.48 -16.35 5.31
C LEU A 38 -7.99 -16.49 5.01
N ALA A 39 -8.38 -16.52 3.73
CA ALA A 39 -9.77 -16.67 3.34
C ALA A 39 -10.44 -17.95 3.89
N PRO A 40 -9.79 -19.13 3.92
CA PRO A 40 -10.39 -20.35 4.50
C PRO A 40 -10.68 -20.25 6.00
N GLU A 41 -9.97 -19.36 6.71
CA GLU A 41 -10.16 -19.11 8.14
C GLU A 41 -11.23 -18.03 8.41
N GLY A 42 -11.83 -17.45 7.35
CA GLY A 42 -12.82 -16.38 7.49
C GLY A 42 -12.24 -15.04 7.94
N ILE A 43 -10.92 -14.83 7.80
CA ILE A 43 -10.25 -13.61 8.26
C ILE A 43 -10.11 -12.61 7.10
N ALA A 44 -10.67 -11.41 7.30
CA ALA A 44 -10.58 -10.33 6.31
C ALA A 44 -9.26 -9.53 6.41
N VAL A 45 -8.67 -9.20 5.27
CA VAL A 45 -7.45 -8.38 5.19
C VAL A 45 -7.74 -7.05 4.49
N GLY A 46 -7.64 -5.94 5.23
CA GLY A 46 -7.79 -4.58 4.71
C GLY A 46 -6.47 -3.93 4.30
N ILE A 47 -6.43 -3.36 3.10
CA ILE A 47 -5.27 -2.62 2.54
C ILE A 47 -5.74 -1.22 2.12
N TYR A 48 -5.09 -0.18 2.64
CA TYR A 48 -5.56 1.20 2.49
C TYR A 48 -4.49 2.13 1.95
N HIS A 49 -4.90 3.04 1.07
CA HIS A 49 -4.14 4.24 0.72
C HIS A 49 -4.81 5.45 1.40
N PRO A 50 -4.14 6.10 2.37
CA PRO A 50 -4.76 7.17 3.14
C PRO A 50 -4.76 8.55 2.45
N GLY A 51 -4.20 8.67 1.25
CA GLY A 51 -3.87 9.98 0.67
C GLY A 51 -2.61 10.59 1.30
N TRP A 52 -2.41 11.90 1.08
CA TRP A 52 -1.45 12.69 1.85
C TRP A 52 -2.11 13.13 3.17
N VAL A 53 -1.39 12.98 4.28
CA VAL A 53 -1.88 13.32 5.61
C VAL A 53 -0.80 14.09 6.35
N ARG A 54 -1.17 15.22 6.97
CA ARG A 54 -0.26 16.04 7.78
C ARG A 54 0.15 15.28 9.04
N THR A 55 1.35 14.73 8.98
CA THR A 55 2.02 13.90 9.99
C THR A 55 3.52 14.12 9.82
N ASP A 56 4.34 13.65 10.77
CA ASP A 56 5.80 13.72 10.66
C ASP A 56 6.34 13.11 9.35
N MET A 57 5.70 12.05 8.83
CA MET A 57 6.05 11.45 7.54
C MET A 57 5.58 12.28 6.34
N GLY A 58 4.41 12.93 6.45
CA GLY A 58 3.80 13.71 5.37
C GLY A 58 4.39 15.11 5.20
N GLY A 59 5.03 15.62 6.26
CA GLY A 59 5.56 16.98 6.32
C GLY A 59 4.48 18.04 6.46
N ASP A 60 4.95 19.29 6.54
CA ASP A 60 4.11 20.47 6.38
C ASP A 60 4.03 20.81 4.90
N ALA A 61 2.82 21.12 4.41
CA ALA A 61 2.53 21.35 2.99
C ALA A 61 3.24 22.58 2.42
#